data_AF-Q0IRM1-F1
#
_entry.id   AF-Q0IRM1-F1
#
_cell.length_a   1.000
_cell.length_b   1.000
_cell.length_c   1.000
_cell.angle_alpha   90.00
_cell.angle_beta   90.00
_cell.angle_gamma   90.00
#
_symmetry.space_group_name_H-M   'P 1'
#
loop_
_entity.id
_entity.type
_entity.pdbx_description
1 polymer ?
#
loop_
_entity_poly.entity_id
_entity_poly.type
_entity_poly.pdbx_seq_one_letter_code
_entity_poly.pdbx_strand_id
1 'polypeptide(L)'
;MAHELIPAQTTSSTHKHLNLDLFLHQAYSGPNKNQQVLIKPGGNYLQPGGNYLQFGVLAVHDWPLYDDEDQSKGKLVARARGHHMQTVQEMVDQWFTTGQIVFVDGSEFVGSTLLVAGTYTTGQKGEWAIVGGTGKFSLAQGVIHKEMVRTNPGTGEVRLLQIRAKYSTVESCCEQNAEDKQKNHDIRLKTLLEQFARYREWIEREPSALVNFIDYKASEVDAAINDTNRHLLGTGGFGTVYKAVIRGATVAVKITNEISHRGVRAFAQEV
;
A
#
# COMPACT_ATOMS: atom_id res chain seq x y z
N MET A 1 -35.52 -22.01 -19.29
CA MET A 1 -34.24 -21.98 -20.03
C MET A 1 -33.15 -22.08 -18.98
N ALA A 2 -32.58 -23.26 -18.77
CA ALA A 2 -31.59 -23.51 -17.73
C ALA A 2 -30.24 -22.92 -18.16
N HIS A 3 -29.68 -22.01 -17.36
CA HIS A 3 -28.29 -21.58 -17.52
C HIS A 3 -27.40 -22.63 -16.84
N GLU A 4 -26.64 -23.34 -17.65
CA GLU A 4 -25.59 -24.24 -17.19
C GLU A 4 -24.48 -23.39 -16.54
N LEU A 5 -24.32 -23.52 -15.23
CA LEU A 5 -23.22 -22.91 -14.50
C LEU A 5 -21.93 -23.63 -14.92
N ILE A 6 -21.11 -22.98 -15.73
CA ILE A 6 -19.75 -23.43 -16.02
C ILE A 6 -19.03 -23.54 -14.67
N PRO A 7 -18.46 -24.70 -14.30
CA PRO A 7 -17.73 -24.82 -13.06
C PRO A 7 -16.60 -23.79 -13.07
N ALA A 8 -16.50 -22.98 -12.01
CA ALA A 8 -15.35 -22.12 -11.81
C ALA A 8 -14.09 -22.99 -11.96
N GLN A 9 -13.20 -22.64 -12.89
CA GLN A 9 -11.88 -23.25 -12.91
C GLN A 9 -11.25 -22.96 -11.56
N THR A 10 -11.09 -24.01 -10.75
CA THR A 10 -10.47 -23.95 -9.44
C THR A 10 -9.01 -23.55 -9.67
N THR A 11 -8.72 -22.25 -9.72
CA THR A 11 -7.36 -21.78 -9.57
C THR A 11 -6.91 -22.23 -8.19
N SER A 12 -6.09 -23.26 -8.13
CA SER A 12 -5.48 -23.74 -6.90
C SER A 12 -4.63 -22.60 -6.33
N SER A 13 -5.21 -21.77 -5.46
CA SER A 13 -4.44 -20.78 -4.73
C SER A 13 -3.62 -21.51 -3.68
N THR A 14 -2.36 -21.80 -4.00
CA THR A 14 -1.44 -22.34 -3.00
C THR A 14 -1.12 -21.23 -2.01
N HIS A 15 -1.71 -21.31 -0.81
CA HIS A 15 -1.37 -20.42 0.28
C HIS A 15 0.05 -20.76 0.77
N LYS A 16 0.92 -19.76 0.75
CA LYS A 16 2.28 -19.82 1.29
C LYS A 16 2.33 -19.09 2.62
N HIS A 17 3.29 -19.50 3.45
CA HIS A 17 3.57 -18.84 4.71
C HIS A 17 4.87 -18.05 4.61
N LEU A 18 4.84 -16.82 5.13
CA LEU A 18 6.01 -15.99 5.34
C LEU A 18 6.34 -16.00 6.83
N ASN A 19 7.54 -16.44 7.18
CA ASN A 19 8.09 -16.39 8.52
C ASN A 19 9.47 -15.74 8.44
N LEU A 20 9.56 -14.47 8.86
CA LEU A 20 10.82 -13.72 8.89
C LEU A 20 10.99 -13.07 10.25
N ASP A 21 12.22 -13.07 10.74
CA ASP A 21 12.63 -12.35 11.93
C ASP A 21 13.67 -11.32 11.47
N LEU A 22 13.33 -10.04 11.60
CA LEU A 22 14.15 -8.92 11.11
C LEU A 22 14.30 -7.86 12.20
N PHE A 23 15.41 -7.13 12.17
CA PHE A 23 15.72 -6.07 13.13
C PHE A 23 15.48 -4.71 12.49
N LEU A 24 14.50 -3.97 12.99
CA LEU A 24 14.17 -2.61 12.58
C LEU A 24 15.01 -1.61 13.35
N HIS A 25 15.76 -0.77 12.64
CA HIS A 25 16.64 0.24 13.22
C HIS A 25 16.02 1.63 13.09
N GLN A 26 15.48 2.16 14.18
CA GLN A 26 14.96 3.51 14.25
C GLN A 26 16.05 4.46 14.74
N ALA A 27 16.28 5.56 14.03
CA ALA A 27 17.18 6.64 14.43
C ALA A 27 16.41 7.97 14.36
N TYR A 28 15.92 8.44 15.51
CA TYR A 28 15.15 9.68 15.59
C TYR A 28 16.00 10.94 15.70
N SER A 29 17.28 10.80 16.03
CA SER A 29 18.26 11.89 16.16
C SER A 29 19.68 11.45 15.77
N GLY A 30 20.61 12.39 15.71
CA GLY A 30 22.01 12.15 15.36
C GLY A 30 22.27 12.08 13.85
N PRO A 31 23.52 11.77 13.45
CA PRO A 31 23.95 11.81 12.04
C PRO A 31 23.27 10.76 11.16
N ASN A 32 22.77 9.66 11.77
CA ASN A 32 22.10 8.56 11.07
C ASN A 32 20.57 8.66 11.12
N LYS A 33 20.03 9.84 11.43
CA LYS A 33 18.59 10.06 11.57
C LYS A 33 17.84 9.63 10.31
N ASN A 34 16.82 8.80 10.48
CA ASN A 34 16.06 8.15 9.40
C ASN A 34 14.54 8.34 9.52
N GLN A 35 14.14 9.39 10.24
CA GLN A 35 12.76 9.87 10.33
C GLN A 35 12.74 11.39 10.47
N GLN A 36 11.60 12.02 10.21
CA GLN A 36 11.43 13.47 10.32
C GLN A 36 10.06 13.81 10.89
N VAL A 37 10.05 14.63 11.95
CA VAL A 37 8.80 15.23 12.47
C VAL A 37 8.33 16.28 11.49
N LEU A 38 7.08 16.16 11.04
CA LEU A 38 6.43 17.08 10.11
C LEU A 38 5.48 18.03 10.83
N ILE A 39 4.69 17.50 11.76
CA ILE A 39 3.73 18.27 12.53
C ILE A 39 4.08 18.08 13.99
N LYS A 40 4.25 19.21 14.68
CA LYS A 40 4.37 19.28 16.13
C LYS A 40 3.39 20.36 16.59
N PRO A 41 2.19 19.97 17.06
CA PRO A 41 1.21 20.94 17.51
C PRO A 41 1.83 21.90 18.53
N GLY A 42 1.60 23.20 18.32
CA GLY A 42 2.03 24.23 19.26
C GLY A 42 1.12 24.19 20.49
N GLY A 43 1.70 24.05 21.67
CA GLY A 43 0.93 23.90 22.90
C GLY A 43 1.75 23.15 23.95
N ASN A 44 2.52 23.90 24.72
CA ASN A 44 3.18 23.39 25.91
C ASN A 44 2.12 23.16 27.00
N TYR A 45 1.33 22.08 26.94
CA TYR A 45 0.76 21.54 28.18
C TYR A 45 1.88 20.82 28.93
N LEU A 46 2.76 21.65 29.51
CA LEU A 46 3.73 21.23 30.50
C LEU A 46 2.95 20.74 31.70
N GLN A 47 2.93 19.43 31.91
CA GLN A 47 2.58 18.92 33.21
C GLN A 47 3.77 19.10 34.17
N PRO A 48 3.52 19.29 35.47
CA PRO A 48 4.57 19.25 36.47
C PRO A 48 5.34 17.92 36.36
N GLY A 49 6.64 17.98 36.06
CA GLY A 49 7.48 16.79 35.86
C GLY A 49 8.10 16.62 34.47
N GLY A 50 7.81 17.52 33.51
CA GLY A 50 8.57 17.59 32.24
C GLY A 50 8.19 16.59 31.15
N ASN A 51 7.09 15.86 31.32
CA ASN A 51 6.57 14.95 30.30
C ASN A 51 5.63 15.71 29.36
N TYR A 52 5.97 15.71 28.07
CA TYR A 52 5.18 16.37 27.03
C TYR A 52 3.99 15.50 26.64
N LEU A 53 2.76 16.03 26.71
CA LEU A 53 1.64 15.46 25.96
C LEU A 53 1.93 15.69 24.47
N GLN A 54 2.16 14.62 23.71
CA GLN A 54 2.59 14.69 22.31
C GLN A 54 1.44 14.44 21.32
N PHE A 55 0.19 14.48 21.79
CA PHE A 55 -0.99 14.26 20.94
C PHE A 55 -0.92 15.11 19.66
N GLY A 56 -1.11 14.46 18.51
CA GLY A 56 -1.09 15.08 17.18
C GLY A 56 0.31 15.31 16.59
N VAL A 57 1.39 14.91 17.27
CA VAL A 57 2.72 14.89 16.64
C VAL A 57 2.73 13.84 15.53
N LEU A 58 3.14 14.25 14.32
CA LEU A 58 3.26 13.40 13.14
C LEU A 58 4.69 13.37 12.64
N ALA A 59 5.20 12.17 12.37
CA ALA A 59 6.50 11.98 11.75
C ALA A 59 6.43 11.01 10.58
N VAL A 60 7.25 11.25 9.56
CA VAL A 60 7.52 10.28 8.47
C VAL A 60 8.80 9.52 8.76
N HIS A 61 8.87 8.27 8.29
CA HIS A 61 10.00 7.39 8.55
C HIS A 61 10.39 6.54 7.34
N ASP A 62 11.68 6.22 7.26
CA ASP A 62 12.27 5.23 6.36
C ASP A 62 13.28 4.38 7.16
N TRP A 63 12.76 3.43 7.93
CA TRP A 63 13.54 2.61 8.86
C TRP A 63 14.08 1.36 8.16
N PRO A 64 15.40 1.12 8.15
CA PRO A 64 15.99 -0.10 7.60
C PRO A 64 15.71 -1.33 8.48
N LEU A 65 15.51 -2.48 7.83
CA LEU A 65 15.36 -3.79 8.46
C LEU A 65 16.51 -4.70 8.03
N TYR A 66 17.26 -5.20 9.01
CA TYR A 66 18.39 -6.13 8.82
C TYR A 66 18.02 -7.54 9.27
N ASP A 67 18.75 -8.54 8.81
CA ASP A 67 18.65 -9.93 9.30
C ASP A 67 19.48 -10.20 10.57
N ASP A 68 20.27 -9.23 11.02
CA ASP A 68 21.03 -9.26 12.28
C ASP A 68 20.76 -7.99 13.10
N GLU A 69 20.85 -8.09 14.42
CA GLU A 69 20.68 -6.97 15.33
C GLU A 69 21.80 -5.92 15.18
N ASP A 70 22.99 -6.36 14.80
CA ASP A 70 24.15 -5.53 14.49
C ASP A 70 24.16 -5.19 12.99
N GLN A 71 23.83 -3.94 12.67
CA GLN A 71 23.79 -3.44 11.29
C GLN A 71 25.11 -3.60 10.53
N SER A 72 26.24 -3.76 11.23
CA SER A 72 27.55 -3.95 10.59
C SER A 72 27.76 -5.39 10.11
N LYS A 73 26.97 -6.34 10.62
CA LYS A 73 27.01 -7.77 10.30
C LYS A 73 25.83 -8.18 9.43
N GLY A 74 24.68 -7.55 9.64
CA GLY A 74 23.44 -7.87 8.96
C GLY A 74 23.33 -7.30 7.54
N LYS A 75 22.64 -8.03 6.67
CA LYS A 75 22.23 -7.60 5.33
C LYS A 75 20.95 -6.78 5.43
N LEU A 76 20.87 -5.66 4.70
CA LEU A 76 19.63 -4.89 4.59
C LEU A 76 18.59 -5.67 3.79
N VAL A 77 17.56 -6.22 4.45
CA VAL A 77 16.50 -7.06 3.86
C VAL A 77 15.33 -6.23 3.34
N ALA A 78 14.91 -5.24 4.10
CA ALA A 78 13.74 -4.42 3.78
C ALA A 78 13.83 -3.03 4.39
N ARG A 79 12.86 -2.17 4.08
CA ARG A 79 12.68 -0.85 4.70
C ARG A 79 11.22 -0.64 5.08
N ALA A 80 10.97 -0.22 6.32
CA ALA A 80 9.67 0.23 6.76
C ALA A 80 9.51 1.70 6.40
N ARG A 81 8.59 2.01 5.48
CA ARG A 81 8.35 3.35 4.95
C ARG A 81 6.93 3.77 5.21
N GLY A 82 6.76 4.92 5.85
CA GLY A 82 5.42 5.41 6.17
C GLY A 82 5.46 6.58 7.13
N HIS A 83 4.46 6.65 8.00
CA HIS A 83 4.34 7.68 9.02
C HIS A 83 3.83 7.10 10.35
N HIS A 84 4.15 7.79 11.43
CA HIS A 84 3.64 7.50 12.76
C HIS A 84 3.16 8.78 13.44
N MET A 85 2.10 8.65 14.26
CA MET A 85 1.42 9.75 14.94
C MET A 85 1.14 9.39 16.39
N GLN A 86 1.29 10.36 17.29
CA GLN A 86 0.80 10.27 18.66
C GLN A 86 -0.72 10.50 18.67
N THR A 87 -1.48 9.46 18.97
CA THR A 87 -2.96 9.49 18.90
C THR A 87 -3.62 9.43 20.29
N VAL A 88 -2.82 9.27 21.34
CA VAL A 88 -3.29 9.09 22.72
C VAL A 88 -3.28 10.43 23.45
N GLN A 89 -4.35 10.72 24.21
CA GLN A 89 -4.46 11.94 25.03
C GLN A 89 -4.03 11.68 26.48
N GLU A 90 -4.03 10.42 26.90
CA GLU A 90 -3.51 9.94 28.17
C GLU A 90 -1.98 10.07 28.24
N MET A 91 -1.42 9.96 29.45
CA MET A 91 0.01 10.13 29.71
C MET A 91 0.83 8.88 29.33
N VAL A 92 0.74 8.45 28.07
CA VAL A 92 1.43 7.27 27.56
C VAL A 92 2.14 7.61 26.25
N ASP A 93 3.40 7.22 26.12
CA ASP A 93 4.17 7.38 24.89
C ASP A 93 3.77 6.29 23.88
N GLN A 94 2.61 6.48 23.24
CA GLN A 94 2.04 5.54 22.28
C GLN A 94 1.83 6.18 20.91
N TRP A 95 2.42 5.55 19.91
CA TRP A 95 2.36 5.96 18.52
C TRP A 95 1.51 4.98 17.71
N PHE A 96 0.61 5.50 16.90
CA PHE A 96 0.02 4.77 15.79
C PHE A 96 0.94 4.88 14.57
N THR A 97 1.24 3.77 13.90
CA THR A 97 2.05 3.74 12.69
C THR A 97 1.29 3.09 11.54
N THR A 98 1.47 3.63 10.34
CA THR A 98 1.04 3.01 9.09
C THR A 98 2.11 3.16 8.04
N GLY A 99 2.26 2.16 7.19
CA GLY A 99 3.28 2.18 6.16
C GLY A 99 3.42 0.85 5.44
N GLN A 100 4.52 0.71 4.72
CA GLN A 100 4.85 -0.48 3.97
C GLN A 100 6.20 -1.04 4.40
N ILE A 101 6.31 -2.36 4.49
CA ILE A 101 7.60 -3.05 4.47
C ILE A 101 7.96 -3.30 3.02
N VAL A 102 8.99 -2.61 2.53
CA VAL A 102 9.48 -2.69 1.15
C VAL A 102 10.73 -3.56 1.11
N PHE A 103 10.65 -4.72 0.48
CA PHE A 103 11.79 -5.64 0.38
C PHE A 103 12.78 -5.17 -0.69
N VAL A 104 14.07 -5.22 -0.36
CA VAL A 104 15.18 -4.74 -1.21
C VAL A 104 16.17 -5.88 -1.49
N ASP A 105 17.29 -5.61 -2.18
CA ASP A 105 18.31 -6.56 -2.69
C ASP A 105 18.86 -7.54 -1.64
N GLY A 106 18.60 -7.27 -0.36
CA GLY A 106 18.68 -8.19 0.75
C GLY A 106 17.92 -9.49 0.64
N SER A 107 16.80 -9.49 -0.07
CA SER A 107 15.75 -10.50 0.05
C SER A 107 15.46 -11.21 -1.27
N GLU A 108 14.96 -12.43 -1.23
CA GLU A 108 14.33 -13.05 -2.41
C GLU A 108 13.02 -12.34 -2.81
N PHE A 109 12.49 -11.47 -1.96
CA PHE A 109 11.23 -10.75 -2.15
C PHE A 109 11.39 -9.33 -2.71
N VAL A 110 12.56 -8.98 -3.25
CA VAL A 110 12.86 -7.66 -3.83
C VAL A 110 11.68 -7.10 -4.63
N GLY A 111 11.32 -5.86 -4.34
CA GLY A 111 10.23 -5.14 -5.01
C GLY A 111 8.82 -5.54 -4.58
N SER A 112 8.66 -6.60 -3.77
CA SER A 112 7.38 -6.92 -3.12
C SER A 112 7.21 -6.06 -1.86
N THR A 113 5.97 -5.82 -1.46
CA THR A 113 5.67 -5.03 -0.26
C THR A 113 4.62 -5.70 0.63
N LEU A 114 4.66 -5.40 1.93
CA LEU A 114 3.57 -5.67 2.88
C LEU A 114 3.02 -4.34 3.37
N LEU A 115 1.70 -4.18 3.37
CA LEU A 115 1.03 -3.03 3.97
C LEU A 115 0.75 -3.32 5.45
N VAL A 116 1.20 -2.42 6.32
CA VAL A 116 1.19 -2.64 7.77
C VAL A 116 0.60 -1.45 8.52
N ALA A 117 -0.10 -1.74 9.62
CA ALA A 117 -0.66 -0.73 10.52
C ALA A 117 -0.73 -1.25 11.96
N GLY A 118 -0.57 -0.36 12.93
CA GLY A 118 -0.84 -0.68 14.34
C GLY A 118 -0.22 0.32 15.30
N THR A 119 -0.36 0.08 16.60
CA THR A 119 0.18 0.95 17.64
C THR A 119 1.47 0.40 18.22
N TYR A 120 2.32 1.26 18.78
CA TYR A 120 3.44 0.85 19.61
C TYR A 120 3.58 1.82 20.79
N THR A 121 3.82 1.25 21.96
CA THR A 121 4.21 2.02 23.14
C THR A 121 5.71 1.83 23.36
N THR A 122 6.44 2.90 23.62
CA THR A 122 7.89 2.82 23.87
C THR A 122 8.19 1.87 25.03
N GLY A 123 9.18 0.99 24.85
CA GLY A 123 9.57 -0.01 25.85
C GLY A 123 8.63 -1.22 25.99
N GLN A 124 7.53 -1.30 25.24
CA GLN A 124 6.57 -2.40 25.33
C GLN A 124 6.58 -3.30 24.10
N LYS A 125 6.22 -4.58 24.30
CA LYS A 125 5.87 -5.48 23.20
C LYS A 125 4.57 -5.01 22.54
N GLY A 126 4.38 -5.36 21.28
CA GLY A 126 3.09 -5.14 20.63
C GLY A 126 3.04 -5.77 19.25
N GLU A 127 2.00 -5.42 18.50
CA GLU A 127 1.71 -6.04 17.22
C GLU A 127 1.39 -4.98 16.15
N TRP A 128 1.72 -5.28 14.90
CA TRP A 128 1.18 -4.59 13.73
C TRP A 128 0.43 -5.61 12.86
N ALA A 129 -0.72 -5.20 12.35
CA ALA A 129 -1.47 -6.00 11.38
C ALA A 129 -0.82 -5.88 9.99
N ILE A 130 -0.72 -7.01 9.30
CA ILE A 130 -0.44 -7.06 7.86
C ILE A 130 -1.80 -7.16 7.17
N VAL A 131 -2.21 -6.08 6.51
CA VAL A 131 -3.55 -5.95 5.92
C VAL A 131 -3.56 -6.21 4.42
N GLY A 132 -2.38 -6.32 3.80
CA GLY A 132 -2.22 -6.55 2.38
C GLY A 132 -0.76 -6.65 1.96
N GLY A 133 -0.54 -6.81 0.66
CA GLY A 133 0.79 -6.78 0.07
C GLY A 133 0.75 -6.73 -1.45
N THR A 134 1.90 -6.47 -2.05
CA THR A 134 2.09 -6.38 -3.50
C THR A 134 3.19 -7.33 -3.97
N GLY A 135 3.28 -7.55 -5.28
CA GLY A 135 4.25 -8.47 -5.86
C GLY A 135 3.99 -9.91 -5.42
N LYS A 136 5.02 -10.57 -4.87
CA LYS A 136 4.91 -11.95 -4.35
C LYS A 136 3.92 -12.07 -3.20
N PHE A 137 3.61 -10.97 -2.50
CA PHE A 137 2.72 -10.93 -1.34
C PHE A 137 1.30 -10.46 -1.67
N SER A 138 0.83 -10.73 -2.89
CA SER A 138 -0.55 -10.46 -3.26
C SER A 138 -1.51 -11.17 -2.28
N LEU A 139 -2.52 -10.45 -1.79
CA LEU A 139 -3.48 -10.92 -0.79
C LEU A 139 -2.85 -11.35 0.55
N ALA A 140 -1.67 -10.83 0.89
CA ALA A 140 -1.04 -11.15 2.16
C ALA A 140 -1.86 -10.65 3.36
N GLN A 141 -2.02 -11.51 4.36
CA GLN A 141 -2.66 -11.20 5.63
C GLN A 141 -1.86 -11.82 6.78
N GLY A 142 -1.74 -11.13 7.90
CA GLY A 142 -0.95 -11.63 9.02
C GLY A 142 -0.69 -10.61 10.11
N VAL A 143 0.35 -10.89 10.91
CA VAL A 143 0.75 -10.10 12.07
C VAL A 143 2.27 -9.97 12.12
N ILE A 144 2.73 -8.82 12.60
CA ILE A 144 4.12 -8.59 12.98
C ILE A 144 4.14 -8.41 14.49
N HIS A 145 4.75 -9.35 15.21
CA HIS A 145 5.05 -9.13 16.63
C HIS A 145 6.33 -8.32 16.72
N LYS A 146 6.36 -7.34 17.62
CA LYS A 146 7.51 -6.46 17.83
C LYS A 146 7.96 -6.47 19.27
N GLU A 147 9.27 -6.45 19.45
CA GLU A 147 9.93 -6.40 20.76
C GLU A 147 11.15 -5.49 20.68
N MET A 148 11.33 -4.65 21.70
CA MET A 148 12.53 -3.82 21.81
C MET A 148 13.69 -4.68 22.29
N VAL A 149 14.78 -4.69 21.53
CA VAL A 149 15.98 -5.47 21.86
C VAL A 149 17.15 -4.60 22.26
N ARG A 150 17.21 -3.36 21.76
CA ARG A 150 18.26 -2.40 22.09
C ARG A 150 17.76 -0.97 22.08
N THR A 151 18.23 -0.18 23.04
CA THR A 151 18.01 1.27 23.10
C THR A 151 19.36 1.97 22.92
N ASN A 152 19.39 2.99 22.07
CA ASN A 152 20.55 3.88 21.91
C ASN A 152 20.16 5.25 22.48
N PRO A 153 20.53 5.55 23.75
CA PRO A 153 20.05 6.74 24.45
C PRO A 153 20.20 8.01 23.62
N GLY A 154 19.09 8.75 23.44
CA GLY A 154 19.03 10.03 22.75
C GLY A 154 19.18 9.98 21.23
N THR A 155 19.35 8.81 20.61
CA THR A 155 19.61 8.70 19.16
C THR A 155 18.64 7.76 18.44
N GLY A 156 18.22 6.67 19.07
CA GLY A 156 17.40 5.66 18.39
C GLY A 156 17.17 4.39 19.19
N GLU A 157 16.56 3.41 18.53
CA GLU A 157 16.17 2.13 19.10
C GLU A 157 16.23 1.03 18.03
N VAL A 158 16.38 -0.22 18.47
CA VAL A 158 16.26 -1.39 17.61
C VAL A 158 15.19 -2.32 18.14
N ARG A 159 14.30 -2.75 17.23
CA ARG A 159 13.21 -3.68 17.52
C ARG A 159 13.36 -4.94 16.67
N LEU A 160 13.19 -6.09 17.29
CA LEU A 160 12.93 -7.34 16.57
C LEU A 160 11.50 -7.31 16.05
N LEU A 161 11.32 -7.62 14.77
CA LEU A 161 10.04 -7.80 14.09
C LEU A 161 9.92 -9.25 13.63
N GLN A 162 8.99 -9.97 14.25
CA GLN A 162 8.63 -11.34 13.87
C GLN A 162 7.43 -11.29 12.93
N ILE A 163 7.72 -11.27 11.64
CA ILE A 163 6.76 -11.15 10.55
C ILE A 163 6.18 -12.54 10.27
N ARG A 164 4.85 -12.67 10.42
CA ARG A 164 4.11 -13.92 10.21
C ARG A 164 2.91 -13.62 9.30
N ALA A 165 2.97 -14.09 8.06
CA ALA A 165 1.89 -13.84 7.08
C ALA A 165 1.52 -15.08 6.29
N LYS A 166 0.26 -15.14 5.86
CA LYS A 166 -0.21 -16.00 4.78
C LYS A 166 -0.29 -15.15 3.53
N TYR A 167 0.16 -15.67 2.40
CA TYR A 167 0.07 -14.98 1.12
C TYR A 167 -0.18 -15.97 -0.02
N SER A 168 -0.63 -15.46 -1.16
CA SER A 168 -0.84 -16.27 -2.35
C SER A 168 0.05 -15.73 -3.46
N THR A 169 0.83 -16.61 -4.08
CA THR A 169 1.49 -16.26 -5.33
C THR A 169 0.51 -16.46 -6.45
N VAL A 170 0.07 -15.36 -7.08
CA VAL A 170 -0.54 -15.47 -8.39
C VAL A 170 0.59 -15.84 -9.35
N GLU A 171 0.67 -17.11 -9.73
CA GLU A 171 1.55 -17.50 -10.82
C GLU A 171 1.14 -16.69 -12.05
N SER A 172 2.10 -15.91 -12.55
CA SER A 172 1.94 -15.24 -13.82
C SER A 172 1.80 -16.33 -14.89
N CYS A 173 0.60 -16.53 -15.43
CA CYS A 173 0.40 -17.31 -16.64
C CYS A 173 1.21 -16.71 -17.79
N CYS A 174 2.44 -17.19 -17.97
CA CYS A 174 3.19 -17.09 -19.20
C CYS A 174 3.45 -18.55 -19.58
N GLU A 175 2.97 -19.13 -20.68
CA GLU A 175 2.64 -18.62 -22.01
C GLU A 175 1.37 -19.35 -22.50
N GLN A 176 0.36 -18.66 -23.03
CA GLN A 176 -0.79 -19.33 -23.66
C GLN A 176 -1.30 -18.60 -24.91
N ASN A 177 -1.78 -19.43 -25.84
CA ASN A 177 -2.06 -19.16 -27.25
C ASN A 177 -3.16 -18.08 -27.48
N ALA A 178 -3.28 -17.60 -28.71
CA ALA A 178 -4.14 -16.46 -29.06
C ALA A 178 -5.64 -16.64 -28.72
N GLU A 179 -6.17 -17.86 -28.75
CA GLU A 179 -7.54 -18.16 -28.32
C GLU A 179 -7.71 -18.09 -26.79
N ASP A 180 -6.70 -18.54 -26.03
CA ASP A 180 -6.65 -18.39 -24.57
C ASP A 180 -6.46 -16.93 -24.14
N LYS A 181 -5.84 -16.09 -24.98
CA LYS A 181 -5.77 -14.63 -24.73
C LYS A 181 -7.13 -13.96 -24.80
N GLN A 182 -7.98 -14.33 -25.77
CA GLN A 182 -9.34 -13.78 -25.87
C GLN A 182 -10.22 -14.28 -24.71
N LYS A 183 -10.14 -15.57 -24.39
CA LYS A 183 -10.87 -16.16 -23.27
C LYS A 183 -10.43 -15.60 -21.91
N ASN A 184 -9.13 -15.39 -21.72
CA ASN A 184 -8.58 -14.70 -20.53
C ASN A 184 -8.89 -13.21 -20.51
N HIS A 185 -9.04 -12.55 -21.66
CA HIS A 185 -9.49 -11.17 -21.73
C HIS A 185 -10.93 -11.06 -21.23
N ASP A 186 -11.82 -11.94 -21.68
CA ASP A 186 -13.23 -11.96 -21.25
C ASP A 186 -13.38 -12.38 -19.78
N ILE A 187 -12.58 -13.33 -19.30
CA ILE A 187 -12.55 -13.71 -17.87
C ILE A 187 -12.03 -12.55 -17.03
N ARG A 188 -10.94 -11.89 -17.43
CA ARG A 188 -10.43 -10.70 -16.72
C ARG A 188 -11.41 -9.55 -16.74
N LEU A 189 -12.11 -9.32 -17.85
CA LEU A 189 -13.15 -8.29 -17.95
C LEU A 189 -14.30 -8.61 -17.01
N LYS A 190 -14.74 -9.88 -16.96
CA LYS A 190 -15.76 -10.34 -16.00
C LYS A 190 -15.30 -10.20 -14.56
N THR A 191 -14.06 -10.57 -14.22
CA THR A 191 -13.53 -10.41 -12.86
C THR A 191 -13.40 -8.94 -12.46
N LEU A 192 -12.97 -8.07 -13.39
CA LEU A 192 -12.97 -6.63 -13.18
C LEU A 192 -14.38 -6.10 -12.96
N LEU A 193 -15.34 -6.49 -13.80
CA LEU A 193 -16.75 -6.10 -13.66
C LEU A 193 -17.35 -6.62 -12.35
N GLU A 194 -17.00 -7.81 -11.90
CA GLU A 194 -17.44 -8.39 -10.62
C GLU A 194 -16.78 -7.71 -9.42
N GLN A 195 -15.48 -7.38 -9.49
CA GLN A 195 -14.82 -6.58 -8.46
C GLN A 195 -15.40 -5.17 -8.39
N PHE A 196 -15.64 -4.54 -9.53
CA PHE A 196 -16.32 -3.24 -9.61
C PHE A 196 -17.75 -3.34 -9.10
N ALA A 197 -18.49 -4.41 -9.39
CA ALA A 197 -19.85 -4.63 -8.87
C ALA A 197 -19.86 -4.82 -7.35
N ARG A 198 -18.90 -5.58 -6.79
CA ARG A 198 -18.75 -5.76 -5.33
C ARG A 198 -18.31 -4.49 -4.61
N TYR A 199 -17.43 -3.71 -5.25
CA TYR A 199 -17.03 -2.40 -4.75
C TYR A 199 -18.21 -1.41 -4.79
N ARG A 200 -19.02 -1.43 -5.86
CA ARG A 200 -20.28 -0.66 -5.94
C ARG A 200 -21.28 -1.10 -4.87
N GLU A 201 -21.52 -2.39 -4.69
CA GLU A 201 -22.43 -2.90 -3.64
C GLU A 201 -21.98 -2.50 -2.23
N TRP A 202 -20.67 -2.49 -1.98
CA TRP A 202 -20.10 -2.02 -0.71
C TRP A 202 -20.38 -0.53 -0.52
N ILE A 203 -20.11 0.30 -1.53
CA ILE A 203 -20.33 1.76 -1.46
C ILE A 203 -21.82 2.13 -1.38
N GLU A 204 -22.68 1.45 -2.13
CA GLU A 204 -24.13 1.71 -2.12
C GLU A 204 -24.80 1.28 -0.80
N ARG A 205 -24.15 0.41 -0.01
CA ARG A 205 -24.57 0.07 1.35
C ARG A 205 -24.04 1.03 2.42
N GLU A 206 -23.10 1.93 2.07
CA GLU A 206 -22.55 2.93 2.99
C GLU A 206 -23.45 4.19 3.01
N PRO A 207 -24.02 4.58 4.17
CA PRO A 207 -25.08 5.60 4.23
C PRO A 207 -24.60 7.07 4.15
N SER A 208 -23.47 7.35 3.49
CA SER A 208 -22.95 8.72 3.36
C SER A 208 -22.90 9.19 1.91
N ALA A 209 -23.93 9.94 1.52
CA ALA A 209 -24.14 10.57 0.23
C ALA A 209 -23.17 11.74 -0.08
N LEU A 210 -21.85 11.49 -0.08
CA LEU A 210 -20.85 12.55 -0.35
C LEU A 210 -19.91 12.30 -1.54
N VAL A 211 -20.10 11.22 -2.31
CA VAL A 211 -19.36 11.05 -3.57
C VAL A 211 -20.31 10.67 -4.70
N ASN A 212 -20.75 11.66 -5.48
CA ASN A 212 -21.45 11.43 -6.74
C ASN A 212 -20.41 11.08 -7.81
N PHE A 213 -20.17 9.80 -8.05
CA PHE A 213 -19.43 9.37 -9.23
C PHE A 213 -20.31 9.47 -10.47
N ILE A 214 -19.80 10.12 -11.52
CA ILE A 214 -20.46 10.21 -12.82
C ILE A 214 -19.82 9.17 -13.72
N ASP A 215 -20.57 8.12 -14.04
CA ASP A 215 -20.18 7.15 -15.06
C ASP A 215 -20.36 7.77 -16.46
N TYR A 216 -19.28 7.82 -17.22
CA TYR A 216 -19.28 8.15 -18.65
C TYR A 216 -19.22 6.86 -19.47
N LYS A 217 -20.00 6.78 -20.56
CA LYS A 217 -19.87 5.68 -21.51
C LYS A 217 -18.54 5.81 -22.25
N ALA A 218 -17.91 4.68 -22.57
CA ALA A 218 -16.68 4.66 -23.37
C ALA A 218 -16.80 5.50 -24.65
N SER A 219 -17.94 5.37 -25.35
CA SER A 219 -18.24 6.16 -26.55
C SER A 219 -18.29 7.68 -26.32
N GLU A 220 -18.68 8.13 -25.14
CA GLU A 220 -18.68 9.56 -24.79
C GLU A 220 -17.26 10.09 -24.57
N VAL A 221 -16.40 9.26 -24.00
CA VAL A 221 -14.98 9.57 -23.79
C VAL A 221 -14.24 9.61 -25.12
N ASP A 222 -14.46 8.61 -25.98
CA ASP A 222 -13.84 8.52 -27.31
C ASP A 222 -14.26 9.70 -28.20
N ALA A 223 -15.54 10.06 -28.19
CA ALA A 223 -16.05 11.20 -28.96
C ALA A 223 -15.44 12.53 -28.49
N ALA A 224 -15.17 12.67 -27.20
CA ALA A 224 -14.59 13.89 -26.61
C ALA A 224 -13.08 14.02 -26.85
N ILE A 225 -12.39 12.94 -27.24
CA ILE A 225 -10.92 12.89 -27.46
C ILE A 225 -10.62 12.29 -28.84
N ASN A 226 -11.13 12.95 -29.88
CA ASN A 226 -10.82 12.60 -31.27
C ASN A 226 -9.51 13.25 -31.76
N ASP A 227 -8.92 12.71 -32.82
CA ASP A 227 -7.62 13.16 -33.37
C ASP A 227 -7.59 14.65 -33.76
N THR A 228 -8.76 15.27 -33.96
CA THR A 228 -8.89 16.69 -34.31
C THR A 228 -9.05 17.64 -33.12
N ASN A 229 -9.40 17.14 -31.92
CA ASN A 229 -9.73 17.97 -30.74
C ASN A 229 -8.92 17.60 -29.48
N ARG A 230 -7.83 16.84 -29.58
CA ARG A 230 -7.01 16.46 -28.41
C ARG A 230 -6.28 17.68 -27.81
N HIS A 231 -6.76 18.13 -26.65
CA HIS A 231 -6.09 19.17 -25.88
C HIS A 231 -5.19 18.51 -24.84
N LEU A 232 -3.93 18.29 -25.21
CA LEU A 232 -2.93 17.69 -24.32
C LEU A 232 -2.68 18.58 -23.10
N LEU A 233 -2.86 18.02 -21.90
CA LEU A 233 -2.50 18.66 -20.63
C LEU A 233 -1.13 18.21 -20.12
N GLY A 234 -0.71 16.99 -20.45
CA GLY A 234 0.61 16.49 -20.07
C GLY A 234 0.82 15.02 -20.38
N THR A 235 2.09 14.62 -20.45
CA THR A 235 2.53 13.25 -20.71
C THR A 235 3.40 12.77 -19.55
N GLY A 236 3.07 11.60 -18.98
CA GLY A 236 3.89 10.91 -17.99
C GLY A 236 4.32 9.52 -18.47
N GLY A 237 5.10 8.81 -17.67
CA GLY A 237 5.61 7.46 -18.03
C GLY A 237 4.53 6.41 -18.27
N PHE A 238 3.28 6.64 -17.86
CA PHE A 238 2.20 5.65 -17.87
C PHE A 238 0.95 6.10 -18.63
N GLY A 239 0.98 7.28 -19.25
CA GLY A 239 -0.16 7.77 -20.02
C GLY A 239 -0.10 9.26 -20.32
N THR A 240 -1.05 9.65 -21.14
CA THR A 240 -1.23 11.00 -21.64
C THR A 240 -2.55 11.55 -21.11
N VAL A 241 -2.52 12.74 -20.51
CA VAL A 241 -3.70 13.40 -19.96
C VAL A 241 -4.20 14.45 -20.95
N TYR A 242 -5.48 14.37 -21.29
CA TYR A 242 -6.17 15.30 -22.17
C TYR A 242 -7.24 16.08 -21.39
N LYS A 243 -7.45 17.33 -21.77
CA LYS A 243 -8.62 18.09 -21.38
C LYS A 243 -9.76 17.72 -22.33
N ALA A 244 -10.91 17.38 -21.78
CA ALA A 244 -12.12 17.10 -22.54
C ALA A 244 -13.33 17.80 -21.91
N VAL A 245 -14.39 17.96 -22.70
CA VAL A 245 -15.70 18.39 -22.19
C VAL A 245 -16.69 17.26 -22.46
N ILE A 246 -17.19 16.63 -21.41
CA ILE A 246 -18.16 15.53 -21.51
C ILE A 246 -19.43 15.96 -20.77
N ARG A 247 -20.58 15.94 -21.46
CA ARG A 247 -21.87 16.43 -20.93
C ARG A 247 -21.80 17.86 -20.34
N GLY A 248 -20.98 18.73 -20.94
CA GLY A 248 -20.78 20.11 -20.48
C GLY A 248 -19.84 20.27 -19.28
N ALA A 249 -19.39 19.18 -18.65
CA ALA A 249 -18.37 19.21 -17.61
C ALA A 249 -16.97 19.18 -18.21
N THR A 250 -16.09 20.07 -17.77
CA THR A 250 -14.67 20.00 -18.11
C THR A 250 -14.00 18.91 -17.26
N VAL A 251 -13.38 17.95 -17.92
CA VAL A 251 -12.75 16.79 -17.29
C VAL A 251 -11.31 16.61 -17.78
N ALA A 252 -10.47 16.01 -16.94
CA ALA A 252 -9.16 15.50 -17.34
C ALA A 252 -9.28 14.00 -17.62
N VAL A 253 -8.94 13.57 -18.82
CA VAL A 253 -8.99 12.16 -19.23
C VAL A 253 -7.58 11.67 -19.48
N LYS A 254 -7.16 10.69 -18.69
CA LYS A 254 -5.86 10.04 -18.86
C LYS A 254 -6.05 8.80 -19.74
N ILE A 255 -5.27 8.71 -20.80
CA ILE A 255 -5.24 7.57 -21.72
C ILE A 255 -3.87 6.91 -21.60
N THR A 256 -3.85 5.59 -21.41
CA THR A 256 -2.60 4.82 -21.32
C THR A 256 -1.88 4.76 -22.66
N ASN A 257 -0.56 4.93 -22.66
CA ASN A 257 0.27 4.87 -23.88
C ASN A 257 0.41 3.44 -24.42
N GLU A 258 0.23 2.43 -23.57
CA GLU A 258 0.23 1.02 -23.95
C GLU A 258 -0.92 0.27 -23.27
N ILE A 259 -1.65 -0.55 -24.03
CA ILE A 259 -2.55 -1.58 -23.48
C ILE A 259 -1.69 -2.81 -23.15
N SER A 260 -0.75 -2.65 -22.22
CA SER A 260 0.07 -3.75 -21.69
C SER A 260 -0.39 -4.10 -20.27
N HIS A 261 -0.25 -5.37 -19.87
CA HIS A 261 -0.63 -5.83 -18.52
C HIS A 261 0.08 -5.08 -17.38
N ARG A 262 1.20 -4.40 -17.68
CA ARG A 262 1.91 -3.49 -16.76
C ARG A 262 1.32 -2.07 -16.80
N GLY A 263 1.04 -1.53 -17.99
CA GLY A 263 0.44 -0.21 -18.18
C GLY A 263 -0.92 -0.06 -17.52
N VAL A 264 -1.82 -1.05 -17.66
CA VAL A 264 -3.17 -1.02 -17.05
C VAL A 264 -3.13 -1.10 -15.53
N ARG A 265 -2.19 -1.87 -14.94
CA ARG A 265 -2.05 -2.00 -13.48
C ARG A 265 -1.47 -0.74 -12.83
N ALA A 266 -0.53 -0.07 -13.48
CA ALA A 266 0.01 1.20 -13.00
C ALA A 266 -0.96 2.37 -13.20
N PHE A 267 -1.80 2.32 -14.25
CA PHE A 267 -2.84 3.32 -14.51
C PHE A 267 -3.89 3.41 -13.39
N ALA A 268 -4.29 2.26 -12.83
CA ALA A 268 -5.24 2.20 -11.72
C ALA A 268 -4.65 2.61 -10.35
N GLN A 269 -3.32 2.79 -10.25
CA GLN A 269 -2.64 3.21 -9.01
C GLN A 269 -2.44 4.73 -8.89
N GLU A 270 -2.84 5.51 -9.91
CA GLU A 270 -2.60 6.96 -10.00
C GLU A 270 -3.89 7.81 -10.09
N VAL A 271 -5.03 7.28 -9.62
CA VAL A 271 -6.30 8.01 -9.48
C VAL A 271 -6.83 7.86 -8.06
#